data_AF-A0A6A4Q4R9-F1
#
_entry.id   AF-A0A6A4Q4R9-F1
#
_cell.length_a   1.000
_cell.length_b   1.000
_cell.length_c   1.000
_cell.angle_alpha   90.00
_cell.angle_beta   90.00
_cell.angle_gamma   90.00
#
_symmetry.space_group_name_H-M   'P 1'
#
loop_
_entity.id
_entity.type
_entity.pdbx_description
1 polymer ?
#
loop_
_entity_poly.entity_id
_entity_poly.type
_entity_poly.pdbx_seq_one_letter_code
_entity_poly.pdbx_strand_id
1 'polypeptide(L)'
;MSKFDIEKFDGKISFSIWRVQMRVVLIQSRLKKVLDGKSKKPTSMTDDQWDELDEKTLSSIQLCLSNEVLLEVANKETVAALWLKLETLYMT
;
A
#
# COMPACT_ATOMS: atom_id res chain seq x y z
N MET A 1 -3.70 -14.09 -0.78
CA MET A 1 -3.99 -13.03 -1.76
C MET A 1 -5.13 -13.51 -2.63
N SER A 2 -6.23 -12.76 -2.67
CA SER A 2 -7.29 -13.00 -3.63
C SER A 2 -6.77 -12.78 -5.05
N LYS A 3 -7.29 -13.58 -5.97
CA LYS A 3 -6.94 -13.76 -7.39
C LYS A 3 -7.12 -12.47 -8.23
N PHE A 4 -6.28 -11.47 -8.00
CA PHE A 4 -6.20 -10.28 -8.85
C PHE A 4 -4.74 -10.13 -9.27
N ASP A 5 -4.46 -10.54 -10.50
CA ASP A 5 -3.15 -10.34 -11.12
C ASP A 5 -2.99 -8.85 -11.44
N ILE A 6 -2.57 -8.08 -10.44
CA ILE A 6 -2.05 -6.73 -10.66
C ILE A 6 -0.60 -6.89 -11.11
N GLU A 7 -0.26 -6.24 -12.22
CA GLU A 7 1.12 -6.14 -12.66
C GLU A 7 1.97 -5.42 -11.60
N LYS A 8 3.17 -5.94 -11.32
CA LYS A 8 4.07 -5.27 -10.38
C LYS A 8 4.39 -3.87 -10.88
N PHE A 9 4.38 -2.89 -9.99
CA PHE A 9 4.82 -1.55 -10.34
C PHE A 9 6.34 -1.50 -10.42
N ASP A 10 6.85 -1.20 -11.61
CA ASP A 10 8.27 -1.18 -11.94
C ASP A 10 8.82 0.23 -12.19
N GLY A 11 8.00 1.27 -11.95
CA GLY A 11 8.35 2.66 -12.24
C GLY A 11 8.23 3.05 -13.72
N LYS A 12 7.91 2.13 -14.63
CA LYS A 12 7.77 2.37 -16.07
C LYS A 12 6.31 2.41 -16.50
N ILE A 13 5.48 1.54 -15.95
CA ILE A 13 4.02 1.62 -16.16
C ILE A 13 3.46 2.90 -15.55
N SER A 14 2.34 3.39 -16.06
CA SER A 14 1.69 4.59 -15.50
C SER A 14 1.29 4.32 -14.05
N PHE A 15 1.93 5.03 -13.12
CA PHE A 15 1.62 4.92 -11.69
C PHE A 15 0.15 5.22 -11.40
N SER A 16 -0.46 6.17 -12.11
CA SER A 16 -1.89 6.48 -12.00
C SER A 16 -2.78 5.26 -12.28
N ILE A 17 -2.42 4.43 -13.26
CA ILE A 17 -3.16 3.19 -13.58
C ILE A 17 -2.95 2.16 -12.47
N TRP A 18 -1.69 1.90 -12.12
CA TRP A 18 -1.35 0.91 -11.09
C TRP A 18 -1.99 1.27 -9.73
N ARG A 19 -1.96 2.56 -9.36
CA ARG A 19 -2.57 3.09 -8.13
C ARG A 19 -4.07 2.81 -8.06
N VAL A 20 -4.79 2.96 -9.18
CA VAL A 20 -6.22 2.64 -9.25
C VAL A 20 -6.44 1.14 -9.05
N GLN A 21 -5.67 0.29 -9.73
CA GLN A 21 -5.77 -1.17 -9.61
C GLN A 21 -5.46 -1.64 -8.17
N MET A 22 -4.38 -1.15 -7.58
CA MET A 22 -3.98 -1.48 -6.21
C MET A 22 -5.05 -1.04 -5.21
N ARG A 23 -5.64 0.15 -5.37
CA ARG A 23 -6.76 0.60 -4.53
C ARG A 23 -7.97 -0.33 -4.64
N VAL A 24 -8.30 -0.82 -5.84
CA VAL A 24 -9.40 -1.79 -6.02
C VAL A 24 -9.14 -3.08 -5.22
N VAL A 25 -7.92 -3.62 -5.28
CA VAL A 25 -7.55 -4.81 -4.51
C VAL A 25 -7.61 -4.59 -3.00
N LEU A 26 -7.18 -3.41 -2.53
CA LEU A 26 -7.29 -3.04 -1.11
C LEU A 26 -8.73 -2.85 -0.66
N ILE A 27 -9.62 -2.32 -1.52
CA ILE A 27 -11.05 -2.20 -1.21
C ILE A 27 -11.69 -3.58 -1.08
N GLN A 28 -11.43 -4.48 -2.02
CA GLN A 28 -11.94 -5.86 -1.97
C GLN A 28 -11.45 -6.61 -0.73
N SER A 29 -10.22 -6.30 -0.28
CA SER A 29 -9.64 -6.86 0.94
C SER A 29 -10.04 -6.12 2.23
N ARG A 30 -10.84 -5.05 2.14
CA ARG A 30 -11.24 -4.16 3.25
C ARG A 30 -10.06 -3.47 3.98
N LEU A 31 -8.95 -3.28 3.28
CA LEU A 31 -7.70 -2.69 3.79
C LEU A 31 -7.48 -1.24 3.34
N LYS A 32 -8.33 -0.70 2.45
CA LYS A 32 -8.19 0.68 1.93
C LYS A 32 -8.02 1.75 3.02
N LYS A 33 -8.72 1.60 4.15
CA LYS A 33 -8.69 2.57 5.27
C LYS A 33 -7.31 2.69 5.93
N VAL A 34 -6.46 1.67 5.80
CA VAL A 34 -5.14 1.63 6.44
C VAL A 34 -4.17 2.59 5.74
N LEU A 35 -4.39 2.87 4.44
CA LEU A 35 -3.62 3.87 3.67
C LEU A 35 -3.67 5.26 4.30
N ASP A 36 -4.75 5.59 5.00
CA ASP A 36 -4.96 6.90 5.61
C ASP A 36 -4.21 7.02 6.98
N GLY A 37 -3.53 5.94 7.41
CA GLY A 37 -2.67 5.89 8.60
C GLY A 37 -3.43 5.81 9.93
N LYS A 38 -2.67 5.57 11.01
CA LYS A 38 -3.20 5.34 12.37
C LYS A 38 -4.10 6.47 12.90
N SER A 39 -3.95 7.69 12.36
CA SER A 39 -4.83 8.83 12.65
C SER A 39 -6.30 8.61 12.27
N LYS A 40 -6.58 7.68 11.35
CA LYS A 40 -7.93 7.28 10.92
C LYS A 40 -8.37 5.93 11.49
N LYS A 41 -7.63 5.39 12.46
CA LYS A 41 -8.00 4.16 13.15
C LYS A 41 -9.37 4.31 13.82
N PRO A 42 -10.31 3.36 13.63
CA PRO A 42 -11.58 3.36 14.35
C PRO A 42 -11.37 3.26 15.87
N THR A 43 -12.15 3.98 16.66
CA THR A 43 -12.07 3.96 18.13
C THR A 43 -12.33 2.58 18.73
N SER A 44 -13.08 1.73 18.01
CA SER A 44 -13.38 0.35 18.41
C SER A 44 -12.24 -0.64 18.15
N MET A 45 -11.10 -0.20 17.60
CA MET A 45 -9.97 -1.04 17.22
C MET A 45 -8.76 -0.74 18.11
N THR A 46 -8.12 -1.79 18.64
CA THR A 46 -6.92 -1.65 19.46
C THR A 46 -5.72 -1.21 18.60
N ASP A 47 -4.66 -0.75 19.25
CA ASP A 47 -3.41 -0.43 18.53
C ASP A 47 -2.80 -1.66 17.88
N ASP A 48 -2.69 -2.78 18.62
CA ASP A 48 -2.13 -4.03 18.09
C ASP A 48 -2.92 -4.55 16.86
N GLN A 49 -4.25 -4.48 16.89
CA GLN A 49 -5.08 -4.87 15.75
C GLN A 49 -4.87 -3.95 14.54
N TRP A 50 -4.60 -2.67 14.77
CA TRP A 50 -4.29 -1.73 13.70
C TRP A 50 -2.91 -2.02 13.11
N ASP A 51 -1.93 -2.24 13.98
CA ASP A 51 -0.54 -2.46 13.58
C ASP A 51 -0.42 -3.76 12.77
N GLU A 52 -1.15 -4.84 13.13
CA GLU A 52 -1.25 -6.06 12.30
C GLU A 52 -1.86 -5.79 10.91
N LEU A 53 -2.88 -4.93 10.83
CA LEU A 53 -3.48 -4.54 9.56
C LEU A 53 -2.53 -3.67 8.72
N ASP A 54 -1.77 -2.78 9.37
CA ASP A 54 -0.74 -1.95 8.75
C ASP A 54 0.35 -2.81 8.12
N GLU A 55 0.95 -3.71 8.89
CA GLU A 55 1.98 -4.65 8.43
C GLU A 55 1.50 -5.54 7.28
N LYS A 56 0.26 -6.06 7.39
CA LYS A 56 -0.34 -6.88 6.33
C LYS A 56 -0.57 -6.10 5.04
N THR A 57 -1.03 -4.85 5.16
CA THR A 57 -1.28 -3.99 4.00
C THR A 57 0.04 -3.54 3.37
N LEU A 58 1.02 -3.18 4.19
CA LEU A 58 2.38 -2.84 3.79
C LEU A 58 3.00 -3.99 2.98
N SER A 59 2.99 -5.20 3.54
CA SER A 59 3.52 -6.41 2.89
C SER A 59 2.82 -6.69 1.56
N SER A 60 1.49 -6.53 1.52
CA SER A 60 0.71 -6.76 0.30
C SER A 60 1.10 -5.79 -0.81
N ILE A 61 1.30 -4.50 -0.49
CA ILE A 61 1.74 -3.51 -1.47
C ILE A 61 3.17 -3.79 -1.91
N GLN A 62 4.08 -4.10 -0.99
CA GLN A 62 5.48 -4.43 -1.30
C GLN A 62 5.59 -5.61 -2.28
N LEU A 63 4.74 -6.63 -2.15
CA LEU A 63 4.71 -7.77 -3.07
C LEU A 63 4.23 -7.41 -4.49
N CYS A 64 3.55 -6.27 -4.63
CA CYS A 64 3.11 -5.69 -5.90
C CYS A 64 4.10 -4.64 -6.46
N LEU A 65 5.30 -4.53 -5.91
CA LEU A 65 6.38 -3.66 -6.41
C LEU A 65 7.51 -4.48 -7.04
N SER A 66 8.25 -3.89 -7.98
CA SER A 66 9.52 -4.42 -8.46
C SER A 66 10.64 -4.22 -7.41
N ASN A 67 11.77 -4.91 -7.59
CA ASN A 67 12.90 -4.80 -6.67
C ASN A 67 13.48 -3.38 -6.65
N GLU A 68 13.52 -2.70 -7.79
CA GLU A 68 14.02 -1.33 -7.92
C GLU A 68 13.15 -0.37 -7.10
N VAL A 69 11.83 -0.46 -7.23
CA VAL A 69 10.90 0.38 -6.48
C VAL A 69 10.92 0.03 -4.99
N LEU A 70 11.07 -1.26 -4.63
CA LEU A 70 11.20 -1.69 -3.24
C LEU A 70 12.36 -1.00 -2.53
N LEU A 71 13.51 -0.84 -3.19
CA LEU A 71 14.68 -0.17 -2.61
C LEU A 71 14.37 1.29 -2.25
N GLU A 72 13.55 1.99 -3.04
CA GLU A 72 13.20 3.39 -2.80
C GLU A 72 12.25 3.61 -1.62
N VAL A 73 11.51 2.57 -1.23
CA VAL A 73 10.53 2.59 -0.14
C VAL A 73 10.92 1.71 1.04
N ALA A 74 12.11 1.08 1.01
CA ALA A 74 12.56 0.11 2.01
C ALA A 74 12.62 0.67 3.44
N ASN A 75 12.78 2.00 3.59
CA ASN A 75 12.81 2.67 4.89
C ASN A 75 11.43 3.09 5.42
N LYS A 76 10.33 2.61 4.80
CA LYS A 76 8.97 2.96 5.20
C LYS A 76 8.38 1.82 6.02
N GLU A 77 8.15 2.11 7.30
CA GLU A 77 7.65 1.15 8.28
C GLU A 77 6.12 1.13 8.38
N THR A 78 5.43 2.12 7.80
CA THR A 78 3.97 2.17 7.78
C THR A 78 3.44 2.25 6.37
N VAL A 79 2.26 1.66 6.14
CA VAL A 79 1.65 1.69 4.81
C VAL A 79 1.33 3.10 4.35
N ALA A 80 0.93 4.00 5.26
CA ALA A 80 0.68 5.40 4.95
C ALA A 80 1.95 6.10 4.46
N ALA A 81 3.09 5.87 5.13
CA ALA A 81 4.37 6.46 4.73
C ALA A 81 4.88 5.89 3.41
N LEU A 82 4.71 4.58 3.17
CA LEU A 82 5.05 3.94 1.89
C LEU A 82 4.19 4.50 0.75
N TRP A 83 2.88 4.59 0.96
CA TRP A 83 1.93 5.07 -0.04
C TRP A 83 2.19 6.52 -0.44
N LEU A 84 2.42 7.40 0.54
CA LEU A 84 2.78 8.79 0.31
C LEU A 84 4.11 8.92 -0.48
N LYS A 85 5.10 8.08 -0.16
CA LYS A 85 6.40 8.10 -0.85
C LYS A 85 6.24 7.69 -2.32
N LEU A 86 5.45 6.67 -2.62
CA LEU A 86 5.14 6.28 -4.00
C LEU A 86 4.43 7.42 -4.76
N GLU A 87 3.42 8.05 -4.16
CA GLU A 87 2.73 9.19 -4.78
C GLU A 87 3.69 10.36 -5.03
N THR A 88 4.59 10.65 -4.10
CA THR A 88 5.58 11.73 -4.26
C THR A 88 6.57 11.45 -5.39
N LEU A 89 6.97 10.19 -5.59
CA LEU A 89 7.96 9.81 -6.60
C LEU A 89 7.35 9.70 -8.01
N TYR A 90 6.10 9.26 -8.11
CA TYR A 90 5.56 8.73 -9.37
C TYR A 90 4.24 9.36 -9.84
N MET A 91 3.65 10.30 -9.09
CA MET A 91 2.37 10.94 -9.44
C MET A 91 2.53 12.29 -10.18
N THR A 92 3.67 12.50 -10.83
CA THR A 92 4.02 13.72 -11.59
C THR A 92 3.21 13.87 -12.88
#